data_AF-A0A930RH12-F1
#
_entry.id   AF-A0A930RH12-F1
#
_cell.length_a   1.000
_cell.length_b   1.000
_cell.length_c   1.000
_cell.angle_alpha   90.00
_cell.angle_beta   90.00
_cell.angle_gamma   90.00
#
_symmetry.space_group_name_H-M   'P 1'
#
loop_
_entity.id
_entity.type
_entity.pdbx_description
1 polymer ?
#
loop_
_entity_poly.entity_id
_entity_poly.type
_entity_poly.pdbx_seq_one_letter_code
_entity_poly.pdbx_strand_id
1 'polypeptide(L)'
;MKRSRMIVLLSTITIATTLVACQNTQTQAESTSQVQAQQSPPAKPGGEGFGGSDQVTQGEAATNLTTDATVTGETYESTGDDENALRVTGATVTLDGVTINKTAGATSNTENGDFYGMNAGFLATDGATVTLTNSTVNTTAQNGNGVFSYGSGTTVNVSDTTITTTKDNSGGIQTTGGAAMNATNLTVNTAGNSSAAIRTDRGGGTVVVDKGTYTSTGYNSPAVYSTANITVKNATLNAENSEALVIEGQNSITLENTNVTGNMSSTEGSSSDNNVHNVMIYQSMSGDAESGTSTFTMKGGTLTGRNGDQIYVTNTHSVITLEDVTITNQDSSGRLLAILGNDATRGWGTAGANGGQVDLTTTNQTLTGAIEVDTVSTLNFTMGKGTNFTGTINIVKNAEGGTAVDNNAVITVEEGATWTLTGNVTITSLENKGTINFNGYTITLADGTVLK
;
A
#
# COMPACT_ATOMS: atom_id res chain seq x y z
N MET A 1 50.35 -8.71 -64.49
CA MET A 1 50.21 -9.90 -63.61
C MET A 1 48.99 -9.70 -62.72
N LYS A 2 48.10 -10.71 -62.70
CA LYS A 2 46.90 -10.99 -61.87
C LYS A 2 46.49 -9.95 -60.81
N ARG A 3 45.22 -9.62 -60.54
CA ARG A 3 43.86 -9.87 -61.10
C ARG A 3 42.95 -9.04 -60.16
N SER A 4 42.06 -8.20 -60.68
CA SER A 4 40.90 -7.69 -59.93
C SER A 4 39.65 -8.11 -60.72
N ARG A 5 38.67 -8.69 -60.02
CA ARG A 5 37.41 -9.29 -60.54
C ARG A 5 36.30 -8.81 -59.60
N MET A 6 35.04 -8.62 -59.97
CA MET A 6 34.33 -8.61 -61.25
C MET A 6 32.89 -8.21 -60.91
N ILE A 7 32.30 -7.33 -61.72
CA ILE A 7 30.88 -6.93 -61.75
C ILE A 7 30.03 -8.08 -62.35
N VAL A 8 28.85 -8.36 -61.79
CA VAL A 8 27.74 -9.17 -62.37
C VAL A 8 26.48 -8.87 -61.53
N LEU A 9 25.24 -8.66 -61.99
CA LEU A 9 24.57 -8.49 -63.28
C LEU A 9 23.22 -7.78 -63.00
N LEU A 10 22.66 -7.08 -63.98
CA LEU A 10 21.30 -6.54 -63.98
C LEU A 10 20.36 -7.42 -64.82
N SER A 11 19.04 -7.20 -64.65
CA SER A 11 17.89 -7.51 -65.55
C SER A 11 17.36 -8.95 -65.52
N THR A 12 16.06 -9.27 -65.60
CA THR A 12 14.76 -8.57 -65.74
C THR A 12 13.65 -9.64 -65.64
N ILE A 13 12.42 -9.31 -65.25
CA ILE A 13 11.17 -9.63 -66.02
C ILE A 13 9.92 -9.09 -65.30
N THR A 14 9.03 -8.57 -66.13
CA THR A 14 7.81 -7.79 -65.94
C THR A 14 6.56 -8.68 -65.77
N ILE A 15 5.49 -8.17 -65.13
CA ILE A 15 4.11 -7.99 -65.70
C ILE A 15 3.12 -7.65 -64.58
N ALA A 16 2.33 -6.61 -64.86
CA ALA A 16 1.28 -6.02 -64.05
C ALA A 16 -0.05 -6.80 -64.10
N THR A 17 -0.90 -6.63 -63.08
CA THR A 17 -2.32 -6.23 -63.22
C THR A 17 -2.93 -5.84 -61.86
N THR A 18 -3.84 -4.87 -61.91
CA THR A 18 -4.48 -4.05 -60.87
C THR A 18 -5.77 -4.62 -60.26
N LEU A 19 -6.23 -3.92 -59.20
CA LEU A 19 -7.56 -3.94 -58.50
C LEU A 19 -7.71 -5.03 -57.42
N VAL A 20 -8.15 -4.76 -56.19
CA VAL A 20 -9.30 -3.93 -55.75
C VAL A 20 -9.00 -3.31 -54.38
N ALA A 21 -9.39 -2.04 -54.21
CA ALA A 21 -9.51 -1.39 -52.90
C ALA A 21 -10.81 -1.85 -52.22
N CYS A 22 -10.71 -2.30 -50.97
CA CYS A 22 -11.84 -2.30 -50.05
C CYS A 22 -11.38 -1.64 -48.75
N GLN A 23 -11.84 -0.41 -48.53
CA GLN A 23 -11.78 0.26 -47.24
C GLN A 23 -12.68 -0.48 -46.27
N ASN A 24 -12.19 -0.72 -45.06
CA ASN A 24 -13.04 -0.81 -43.88
C ASN A 24 -12.35 -0.01 -42.77
N THR A 25 -13.00 1.10 -42.43
CA THR A 25 -12.76 1.97 -41.30
C THR A 25 -12.95 1.23 -39.98
N GLN A 26 -11.92 1.21 -39.14
CA GLN A 26 -12.07 1.23 -37.69
C GLN A 26 -11.03 2.18 -37.10
N THR A 27 -11.56 3.19 -36.42
CA THR A 27 -10.91 4.19 -35.57
C THR A 27 -9.92 3.55 -34.59
N GLN A 28 -8.64 3.95 -34.66
CA GLN A 28 -7.70 3.83 -33.56
C GLN A 28 -7.36 5.24 -33.08
N ALA A 29 -7.57 5.46 -31.78
CA ALA A 29 -7.08 6.62 -31.06
C ALA A 29 -5.55 6.59 -31.06
N GLU A 30 -4.93 7.69 -31.50
CA GLU A 30 -3.50 7.89 -31.39
C GLU A 30 -3.12 8.11 -29.92
N SER A 31 -2.43 7.14 -29.31
CA SER A 31 -1.67 7.40 -28.08
C SER A 31 -0.30 7.96 -28.49
N THR A 32 -0.05 9.23 -28.23
CA THR A 32 1.27 9.83 -28.37
C THR A 32 2.21 9.23 -27.31
N SER A 33 3.09 8.32 -27.73
CA SER A 33 4.18 7.80 -26.90
C SER A 33 5.24 8.88 -26.71
N GLN A 34 5.27 9.54 -25.55
CA GLN A 34 6.45 10.31 -25.15
C GLN A 34 7.52 9.35 -24.63
N VAL A 35 8.63 9.28 -25.35
CA VAL A 35 9.83 8.54 -24.97
C VAL A 35 10.50 9.30 -23.81
N GLN A 36 10.29 8.85 -22.59
CA GLN A 36 11.06 9.32 -21.43
C GLN A 36 12.36 8.52 -21.39
N ALA A 37 13.48 9.20 -21.59
CA ALA A 37 14.80 8.60 -21.48
C ALA A 37 14.99 8.05 -20.05
N GLN A 38 15.12 6.73 -19.93
CA GLN A 38 15.52 6.06 -18.69
C GLN A 38 16.87 6.59 -18.25
N GLN A 39 16.86 7.48 -17.25
CA GLN A 39 18.04 7.75 -16.46
C GLN A 39 18.18 6.61 -15.45
N SER A 40 19.38 6.04 -15.36
CA SER A 40 19.72 5.05 -14.34
C SER A 40 19.38 5.59 -12.95
N PRO A 41 18.84 4.76 -12.04
CA PRO A 41 18.48 5.22 -10.70
C PRO A 41 19.69 5.83 -9.99
N PRO A 42 19.51 6.94 -9.26
CA PRO A 42 20.58 7.56 -8.50
C PRO A 42 21.16 6.56 -7.47
N ALA A 43 22.47 6.66 -7.24
CA ALA A 43 23.17 5.79 -6.30
C ALA A 43 22.59 5.91 -4.88
N LYS A 44 22.47 4.76 -4.20
CA LYS A 44 22.01 4.62 -2.81
C LYS A 44 22.63 5.71 -1.92
N PRO A 45 21.84 6.62 -1.31
CA PRO A 45 22.35 7.56 -0.33
C PRO A 45 22.94 6.82 0.87
N GLY A 46 24.15 7.22 1.27
CA GLY A 46 24.85 6.65 2.40
C GLY A 46 24.23 7.07 3.74
N GLY A 47 23.48 6.16 4.33
CA GLY A 47 23.08 6.09 5.73
C GLY A 47 23.14 4.61 6.14
N GLU A 48 23.40 4.33 7.42
CA GLU A 48 23.67 3.00 7.99
C GLU A 48 22.95 1.87 7.25
N GLY A 49 23.74 0.97 6.66
CA GLY A 49 23.28 0.09 5.60
C GLY A 49 22.12 -0.82 6.02
N PHE A 50 21.01 -0.75 5.28
CA PHE A 50 20.09 -1.87 5.09
C PHE A 50 20.91 -3.04 4.51
N GLY A 51 21.32 -3.94 5.40
CA GLY A 51 22.20 -5.06 5.16
C GLY A 51 21.38 -6.34 5.00
N GLY A 52 20.68 -6.45 3.88
CA GLY A 52 20.00 -7.69 3.53
C GLY A 52 20.98 -8.77 3.12
N SER A 53 20.79 -9.98 3.62
CA SER A 53 21.44 -11.15 3.03
C SER A 53 20.79 -11.44 1.68
N ASP A 54 21.61 -11.59 0.63
CA ASP A 54 21.18 -12.10 -0.70
C ASP A 54 20.71 -13.57 -0.65
N GLN A 55 20.61 -14.16 0.54
CA GLN A 55 20.24 -15.56 0.79
C GLN A 55 18.94 -15.60 1.59
N VAL A 56 18.01 -16.44 1.16
CA VAL A 56 16.79 -16.75 1.88
C VAL A 56 17.14 -17.66 3.06
N THR A 57 16.95 -17.16 4.27
CA THR A 57 17.13 -17.92 5.52
C THR A 57 15.84 -17.88 6.32
N GLN A 58 15.29 -19.07 6.60
CA GLN A 58 14.07 -19.24 7.40
C GLN A 58 14.37 -19.80 8.80
N GLY A 59 15.63 -20.11 9.08
CA GLY A 59 16.04 -20.77 10.30
C GLY A 59 15.63 -22.25 10.37
N GLU A 60 15.73 -22.79 11.59
CA GLU A 60 15.30 -24.15 11.90
C GLU A 60 13.79 -24.21 12.19
N ALA A 61 13.26 -25.42 12.38
CA ALA A 61 11.88 -25.59 12.83
C ALA A 61 11.81 -26.71 13.88
N ALA A 62 11.23 -26.41 15.05
CA ALA A 62 11.03 -27.38 16.11
C ALA A 62 10.14 -28.54 15.62
N THR A 63 9.16 -28.23 14.76
CA THR A 63 8.42 -29.22 13.97
C THR A 63 8.33 -28.77 12.52
N ASN A 64 8.66 -29.68 11.60
CA ASN A 64 8.52 -29.45 10.16
C ASN A 64 7.66 -30.55 9.52
N LEU A 65 6.51 -30.19 8.96
CA LEU A 65 5.65 -31.10 8.20
C LEU A 65 5.98 -31.00 6.72
N THR A 66 6.44 -32.10 6.13
CA THR A 66 6.91 -32.17 4.74
C THR A 66 6.09 -33.13 3.88
N THR A 67 5.02 -33.69 4.43
CA THR A 67 4.08 -34.58 3.73
C THR A 67 2.66 -34.19 4.10
N ASP A 68 1.71 -34.52 3.21
CA ASP A 68 0.30 -34.21 3.43
C ASP A 68 -0.22 -34.79 4.76
N ALA A 69 -0.99 -34.00 5.50
CA ALA A 69 -1.44 -34.36 6.83
C ALA A 69 -2.76 -33.69 7.23
N THR A 70 -3.44 -34.30 8.19
CA THR A 70 -4.55 -33.68 8.93
C THR A 70 -4.26 -33.87 10.40
N VAL A 71 -4.19 -32.78 11.14
CA VAL A 71 -3.85 -32.75 12.57
C VAL A 71 -4.94 -32.01 13.33
N THR A 72 -5.34 -32.57 14.48
CA THR A 72 -6.38 -31.97 15.32
C THR A 72 -5.91 -31.89 16.77
N GLY A 73 -6.05 -30.71 17.40
CA GLY A 73 -5.87 -30.54 18.85
C GLY A 73 -4.45 -30.61 19.38
N GLU A 74 -3.43 -30.72 18.51
CA GLU A 74 -2.03 -30.83 18.91
C GLU A 74 -1.45 -29.48 19.37
N THR A 75 -0.38 -29.55 20.16
CA THR A 75 0.39 -28.37 20.59
C THR A 75 1.81 -28.42 20.00
N TYR A 76 2.24 -27.31 19.42
CA TYR A 76 3.59 -27.11 18.89
C TYR A 76 4.30 -25.99 19.65
N GLU A 77 5.52 -26.23 20.12
CA GLU A 77 6.27 -25.27 20.94
C GLU A 77 7.70 -25.08 20.43
N SER A 78 8.20 -23.85 20.47
CA SER A 78 9.62 -23.54 20.28
C SER A 78 10.08 -22.45 21.24
N THR A 79 11.31 -22.62 21.71
CA THR A 79 12.09 -21.65 22.48
C THR A 79 13.48 -21.41 21.89
N GLY A 80 13.83 -22.10 20.78
CA GLY A 80 15.15 -22.03 20.15
C GLY A 80 15.40 -20.72 19.40
N ASP A 81 16.66 -20.35 19.22
CA ASP A 81 17.05 -19.19 18.42
C ASP A 81 16.85 -19.49 16.93
N ASP A 82 16.42 -18.49 16.14
CA ASP A 82 16.17 -18.63 14.70
C ASP A 82 15.34 -19.88 14.35
N GLU A 83 14.32 -20.20 15.15
CA GLU A 83 13.58 -21.45 15.04
C GLU A 83 12.07 -21.20 15.02
N ASN A 84 11.38 -21.75 14.02
CA ASN A 84 9.92 -21.75 13.97
C ASN A 84 9.32 -22.77 14.95
N ALA A 85 8.18 -22.47 15.57
CA ALA A 85 7.47 -23.47 16.36
C ALA A 85 6.85 -24.55 15.46
N LEU A 86 6.21 -24.15 14.37
CA LEU A 86 5.70 -25.06 13.35
C LEU A 86 6.01 -24.54 11.94
N ARG A 87 6.62 -25.39 11.12
CA ARG A 87 6.82 -25.16 9.69
C ARG A 87 6.09 -26.22 8.85
N VAL A 88 5.53 -25.80 7.72
CA VAL A 88 5.04 -26.69 6.65
C VAL A 88 5.79 -26.36 5.37
N THR A 89 6.43 -27.36 4.77
CA THR A 89 7.27 -27.21 3.57
C THR A 89 6.72 -28.08 2.44
N GLY A 90 6.21 -27.46 1.37
CA GLY A 90 5.83 -28.14 0.13
C GLY A 90 4.71 -29.20 0.25
N ALA A 91 3.89 -29.12 1.30
CA ALA A 91 2.85 -30.11 1.61
C ALA A 91 1.45 -29.50 1.73
N THR A 92 0.42 -30.34 1.59
CA THR A 92 -0.97 -29.98 1.85
C THR A 92 -1.38 -30.41 3.26
N VAL A 93 -1.57 -29.46 4.17
CA VAL A 93 -1.82 -29.76 5.59
C VAL A 93 -3.11 -29.09 6.08
N THR A 94 -3.91 -29.84 6.83
CA THR A 94 -5.03 -29.29 7.62
C THR A 94 -4.68 -29.35 9.10
N LEU A 95 -4.80 -28.22 9.79
CA LEU A 95 -4.56 -28.03 11.22
C LEU A 95 -5.86 -27.49 11.84
N ASP A 96 -6.49 -28.27 12.72
CA ASP A 96 -7.77 -27.90 13.36
C ASP A 96 -7.63 -27.92 14.88
N GLY A 97 -7.95 -26.81 15.55
CA GLY A 97 -7.88 -26.75 17.00
C GLY A 97 -6.47 -26.83 17.57
N VAL A 98 -5.42 -26.53 16.79
CA VAL A 98 -4.03 -26.64 17.26
C VAL A 98 -3.63 -25.40 18.07
N THR A 99 -2.64 -25.59 18.94
CA THR A 99 -1.98 -24.48 19.66
C THR A 99 -0.53 -24.39 19.22
N ILE A 100 -0.08 -23.21 18.80
CA ILE A 100 1.29 -22.97 18.32
C ILE A 100 1.92 -21.87 19.17
N ASN A 101 3.01 -22.19 19.87
CA ASN A 101 3.64 -21.31 20.86
C ASN A 101 5.12 -21.09 20.54
N LYS A 102 5.47 -19.84 20.22
CA LYS A 102 6.87 -19.39 20.08
C LYS A 102 7.24 -18.46 21.22
N THR A 103 7.73 -19.02 22.31
CA THR A 103 7.77 -18.30 23.60
C THR A 103 9.13 -17.70 23.96
N ALA A 104 10.19 -18.11 23.28
CA ALA A 104 11.54 -17.55 23.42
C ALA A 104 12.36 -17.77 22.13
N GLY A 105 13.62 -17.36 22.15
CA GLY A 105 14.54 -17.48 21.03
C GLY A 105 14.96 -16.11 20.50
N ALA A 106 16.27 -15.91 20.35
CA ALA A 106 16.83 -14.76 19.68
C ALA A 106 16.59 -14.85 18.17
N THR A 107 16.57 -13.69 17.52
CA THR A 107 16.67 -13.55 16.07
C THR A 107 18.06 -13.03 15.74
N SER A 108 18.80 -13.74 14.89
CA SER A 108 20.13 -13.30 14.45
C SER A 108 20.05 -12.20 13.39
N ASN A 109 18.92 -12.10 12.70
CA ASN A 109 18.66 -11.10 11.66
C ASN A 109 17.17 -10.81 11.56
N THR A 110 16.79 -9.57 11.83
CA THR A 110 15.38 -9.14 11.80
C THR A 110 14.78 -9.13 10.40
N GLU A 111 15.59 -8.88 9.36
CA GLU A 111 15.15 -8.93 7.96
C GLU A 111 14.77 -10.36 7.54
N ASN A 112 15.47 -11.39 8.03
CA ASN A 112 15.09 -12.77 7.75
C ASN A 112 13.73 -13.13 8.37
N GLY A 113 13.43 -12.59 9.55
CA GLY A 113 12.11 -12.70 10.15
C GLY A 113 11.04 -11.99 9.34
N ASP A 114 11.32 -10.74 8.94
CA ASP A 114 10.39 -9.89 8.20
C ASP A 114 10.12 -10.38 6.76
N PHE A 115 11.14 -10.91 6.08
CA PHE A 115 11.02 -11.26 4.66
C PHE A 115 10.79 -12.75 4.43
N TYR A 116 11.30 -13.63 5.30
CA TYR A 116 11.36 -15.07 5.05
C TYR A 116 10.71 -15.91 6.16
N GLY A 117 10.19 -15.29 7.21
CA GLY A 117 9.44 -15.98 8.27
C GLY A 117 10.30 -16.70 9.29
N MET A 118 11.59 -16.35 9.41
CA MET A 118 12.44 -16.86 10.49
C MET A 118 11.85 -16.50 11.86
N ASN A 119 11.96 -17.43 12.82
CA ASN A 119 11.47 -17.28 14.19
C ASN A 119 9.94 -17.17 14.35
N ALA A 120 9.14 -17.33 13.29
CA ALA A 120 7.68 -17.29 13.35
C ALA A 120 7.08 -18.39 14.24
N GLY A 121 5.90 -18.14 14.80
CA GLY A 121 5.06 -19.18 15.40
C GLY A 121 4.72 -20.24 14.36
N PHE A 122 4.12 -19.81 13.26
CA PHE A 122 3.79 -20.68 12.13
C PHE A 122 4.38 -20.14 10.83
N LEU A 123 5.03 -21.02 10.05
CA LEU A 123 5.52 -20.74 8.70
C LEU A 123 5.03 -21.79 7.69
N ALA A 124 4.38 -21.36 6.61
CA ALA A 124 4.20 -22.16 5.40
C ALA A 124 5.14 -21.68 4.29
N THR A 125 5.78 -22.61 3.58
CA THR A 125 6.76 -22.30 2.53
C THR A 125 6.80 -23.34 1.41
N ASP A 126 7.51 -23.02 0.33
CA ASP A 126 7.93 -23.92 -0.75
C ASP A 126 6.76 -24.62 -1.46
N GLY A 127 5.67 -23.88 -1.70
CA GLY A 127 4.49 -24.41 -2.38
C GLY A 127 3.51 -25.13 -1.47
N ALA A 128 3.65 -25.00 -0.14
CA ALA A 128 2.70 -25.57 0.81
C ALA A 128 1.29 -24.99 0.65
N THR A 129 0.27 -25.83 0.83
CA THR A 129 -1.13 -25.40 0.92
C THR A 129 -1.68 -25.79 2.29
N VAL A 130 -1.91 -24.81 3.16
CA VAL A 130 -2.30 -25.07 4.55
C VAL A 130 -3.69 -24.54 4.84
N THR A 131 -4.48 -25.33 5.58
CA THR A 131 -5.70 -24.87 6.23
C THR A 131 -5.48 -24.88 7.73
N LEU A 132 -5.55 -23.73 8.39
CA LEU A 132 -5.42 -23.56 9.85
C LEU A 132 -6.72 -23.02 10.42
N THR A 133 -7.43 -23.79 11.23
CA THR A 133 -8.76 -23.42 11.72
C THR A 133 -8.94 -23.68 13.21
N ASN A 134 -9.82 -22.92 13.86
CA ASN A 134 -10.14 -23.03 15.29
C ASN A 134 -8.93 -23.00 16.22
N SER A 135 -7.84 -22.37 15.81
CA SER A 135 -6.52 -22.55 16.43
C SER A 135 -6.11 -21.35 17.28
N THR A 136 -5.00 -21.49 18.00
CA THR A 136 -4.36 -20.40 18.74
C THR A 136 -2.89 -20.33 18.39
N VAL A 137 -2.40 -19.13 18.08
CA VAL A 137 -0.97 -18.87 17.81
C VAL A 137 -0.48 -17.76 18.75
N ASN A 138 0.51 -18.07 19.59
CA ASN A 138 1.08 -17.13 20.55
C ASN A 138 2.58 -16.99 20.33
N THR A 139 3.05 -15.75 20.25
CA THR A 139 4.48 -15.45 20.14
C THR A 139 4.94 -14.38 21.12
N THR A 140 6.05 -14.66 21.80
CA THR A 140 6.68 -13.76 22.78
C THR A 140 8.19 -13.57 22.56
N ALA A 141 8.67 -13.97 21.38
CA ALA A 141 10.03 -13.73 20.90
C ALA A 141 10.05 -12.57 19.88
N GLN A 142 11.16 -11.84 19.78
CA GLN A 142 11.36 -10.83 18.72
C GLN A 142 11.37 -11.50 17.34
N ASN A 143 10.79 -10.85 16.31
CA ASN A 143 10.47 -11.49 15.02
C ASN A 143 9.60 -12.75 15.11
N GLY A 144 8.93 -12.96 16.24
CA GLY A 144 7.94 -14.01 16.40
C GLY A 144 6.68 -13.67 15.64
N ASN A 145 6.72 -13.62 14.31
CA ASN A 145 5.51 -13.43 13.50
C ASN A 145 4.48 -14.52 13.82
N GLY A 146 3.19 -14.18 13.86
CA GLY A 146 2.14 -15.13 14.19
C GLY A 146 2.00 -16.22 13.13
N VAL A 147 1.28 -15.91 12.05
CA VAL A 147 1.07 -16.79 10.89
C VAL A 147 1.77 -16.19 9.68
N PHE A 148 2.78 -16.90 9.16
CA PHE A 148 3.60 -16.45 8.04
C PHE A 148 3.44 -17.36 6.82
N SER A 149 3.29 -16.78 5.63
CA SER A 149 3.35 -17.50 4.36
C SER A 149 4.42 -16.91 3.44
N TYR A 150 5.31 -17.77 2.96
CA TYR A 150 6.43 -17.38 2.10
C TYR A 150 6.45 -18.15 0.77
N GLY A 151 6.79 -17.43 -0.30
CA GLY A 151 7.18 -18.02 -1.57
C GLY A 151 6.02 -18.31 -2.53
N SER A 152 6.29 -18.17 -3.83
CA SER A 152 5.32 -18.41 -4.88
C SER A 152 4.76 -19.83 -4.83
N GLY A 153 3.44 -19.96 -5.02
CA GLY A 153 2.73 -21.24 -4.93
C GLY A 153 2.32 -21.65 -3.51
N THR A 154 2.85 -20.99 -2.48
CA THR A 154 2.42 -21.21 -1.09
C THR A 154 1.08 -20.53 -0.84
N THR A 155 0.14 -21.24 -0.23
CA THR A 155 -1.18 -20.71 0.18
C THR A 155 -1.48 -21.07 1.63
N VAL A 156 -1.90 -20.07 2.42
CA VAL A 156 -2.42 -20.30 3.79
C VAL A 156 -3.86 -19.84 3.85
N ASN A 157 -4.76 -20.76 4.18
CA ASN A 157 -6.16 -20.49 4.52
C ASN A 157 -6.27 -20.56 6.04
N VAL A 158 -6.56 -19.44 6.70
CA VAL A 158 -6.67 -19.38 8.16
C VAL A 158 -8.06 -18.88 8.57
N SER A 159 -8.73 -19.60 9.47
CA SER A 159 -10.05 -19.19 9.96
C SER A 159 -10.21 -19.36 11.47
N ASP A 160 -11.09 -18.55 12.07
CA ASP A 160 -11.57 -18.74 13.45
C ASP A 160 -10.42 -18.93 14.47
N THR A 161 -9.32 -18.23 14.23
CA THR A 161 -8.05 -18.43 14.94
C THR A 161 -7.68 -17.15 15.69
N THR A 162 -7.20 -17.32 16.92
CA THR A 162 -6.66 -16.23 17.72
C THR A 162 -5.14 -16.17 17.57
N ILE A 163 -4.61 -14.98 17.25
CA ILE A 163 -3.18 -14.74 17.05
C ILE A 163 -2.75 -13.62 17.97
N THR A 164 -1.74 -13.86 18.81
CA THR A 164 -1.18 -12.85 19.70
C THR A 164 0.34 -12.80 19.56
N THR A 165 0.88 -11.62 19.28
CA THR A 165 2.33 -11.36 19.25
C THR A 165 2.66 -10.20 20.19
N THR A 166 3.81 -10.26 20.87
CA THR A 166 4.11 -9.31 21.97
C THR A 166 5.45 -8.58 21.88
N LYS A 167 6.32 -8.95 20.94
CA LYS A 167 7.66 -8.35 20.80
C LYS A 167 7.81 -7.65 19.46
N ASP A 168 8.86 -6.85 19.34
CA ASP A 168 9.12 -6.06 18.14
C ASP A 168 9.28 -6.94 16.89
N ASN A 169 9.01 -6.34 15.73
CA ASN A 169 9.07 -6.97 14.41
C ASN A 169 8.22 -8.25 14.28
N SER A 170 7.16 -8.38 15.07
CA SER A 170 6.34 -9.59 15.18
C SER A 170 4.92 -9.31 14.66
N GLY A 171 4.75 -9.32 13.34
CA GLY A 171 3.45 -9.15 12.69
C GLY A 171 2.45 -10.25 13.03
N GLY A 172 1.16 -9.94 12.91
CA GLY A 172 0.08 -10.88 13.21
C GLY A 172 -0.05 -11.96 12.14
N ILE A 173 -0.58 -11.56 10.97
CA ILE A 173 -0.52 -12.34 9.74
C ILE A 173 0.44 -11.67 8.75
N GLN A 174 1.31 -12.46 8.11
CA GLN A 174 2.32 -11.92 7.22
C GLN A 174 2.49 -12.76 5.95
N THR A 175 2.50 -12.08 4.79
CA THR A 175 2.62 -12.71 3.47
C THR A 175 3.72 -12.03 2.66
N THR A 176 4.67 -12.82 2.14
CA THR A 176 5.80 -12.31 1.36
C THR A 176 6.19 -13.28 0.23
N GLY A 177 7.11 -12.87 -0.65
CA GLY A 177 7.68 -13.74 -1.68
C GLY A 177 6.67 -14.27 -2.72
N GLY A 178 5.53 -13.60 -2.91
CA GLY A 178 4.50 -14.00 -3.86
C GLY A 178 3.55 -15.09 -3.36
N ALA A 179 3.52 -15.36 -2.04
CA ALA A 179 2.55 -16.25 -1.43
C ALA A 179 1.12 -15.67 -1.41
N ALA A 180 0.14 -16.53 -1.12
CA ALA A 180 -1.26 -16.15 -0.94
C ALA A 180 -1.75 -16.44 0.49
N MET A 181 -2.52 -15.52 1.05
CA MET A 181 -3.18 -15.71 2.34
C MET A 181 -4.66 -15.36 2.28
N ASN A 182 -5.50 -16.30 2.73
CA ASN A 182 -6.93 -16.13 2.89
C ASN A 182 -7.27 -16.25 4.37
N ALA A 183 -7.66 -15.14 5.00
CA ALA A 183 -8.00 -15.07 6.42
C ALA A 183 -9.49 -14.85 6.61
N THR A 184 -10.11 -15.56 7.55
CA THR A 184 -11.54 -15.36 7.86
C THR A 184 -11.78 -15.37 9.37
N ASN A 185 -12.46 -14.34 9.88
CA ASN A 185 -12.90 -14.27 11.27
C ASN A 185 -11.76 -14.48 12.30
N LEU A 186 -10.62 -13.81 12.10
CA LEU A 186 -9.51 -13.89 13.04
C LEU A 186 -9.68 -12.90 14.19
N THR A 187 -9.04 -13.19 15.31
CA THR A 187 -8.75 -12.19 16.35
C THR A 187 -7.24 -12.05 16.46
N VAL A 188 -6.71 -10.93 15.97
CA VAL A 188 -5.27 -10.68 15.89
C VAL A 188 -4.90 -9.50 16.78
N ASN A 189 -3.96 -9.70 17.70
CA ASN A 189 -3.42 -8.66 18.56
C ASN A 189 -1.90 -8.64 18.48
N THR A 190 -1.32 -7.50 18.14
CA THR A 190 0.13 -7.29 18.10
C THR A 190 0.52 -6.13 19.02
N ALA A 191 1.57 -6.30 19.82
CA ALA A 191 1.96 -5.29 20.81
C ALA A 191 3.35 -4.67 20.60
N GLY A 192 4.24 -5.34 19.87
CA GLY A 192 5.59 -4.85 19.61
C GLY A 192 5.62 -3.71 18.61
N ASN A 193 6.75 -3.00 18.54
CA ASN A 193 7.00 -2.03 17.48
C ASN A 193 7.23 -2.71 16.14
N SER A 194 6.97 -2.02 15.04
CA SER A 194 7.10 -2.57 13.68
C SER A 194 6.34 -3.89 13.49
N SER A 195 5.16 -4.01 14.11
CA SER A 195 4.39 -5.25 14.21
C SER A 195 2.95 -5.03 13.77
N ALA A 196 2.75 -4.80 12.46
CA ALA A 196 1.42 -4.64 11.91
C ALA A 196 0.55 -5.90 12.10
N ALA A 197 -0.76 -5.71 12.30
CA ALA A 197 -1.67 -6.85 12.49
C ALA A 197 -1.88 -7.63 11.18
N ILE A 198 -1.97 -6.92 10.06
CA ILE A 198 -1.93 -7.48 8.70
C ILE A 198 -0.70 -6.87 8.00
N ARG A 199 0.26 -7.71 7.65
CA ARG A 199 1.54 -7.27 7.07
C ARG A 199 1.83 -7.98 5.76
N THR A 200 2.42 -7.25 4.83
CA THR A 200 3.07 -7.81 3.65
C THR A 200 4.43 -7.15 3.48
N ASP A 201 5.37 -7.88 2.90
CA ASP A 201 6.75 -7.40 2.73
C ASP A 201 7.36 -7.92 1.41
N ARG A 202 8.66 -7.68 1.24
CA ARG A 202 9.47 -7.97 0.03
C ARG A 202 8.97 -9.15 -0.81
N GLY A 203 8.81 -8.88 -2.11
CA GLY A 203 8.32 -9.86 -3.10
C GLY A 203 6.80 -9.95 -3.20
N GLY A 204 6.07 -9.16 -2.40
CA GLY A 204 4.62 -9.01 -2.49
C GLY A 204 3.86 -10.31 -2.21
N GLY A 205 2.67 -10.42 -2.80
CA GLY A 205 1.75 -11.53 -2.57
C GLY A 205 0.30 -11.11 -2.76
N THR A 206 -0.63 -11.92 -2.29
CA THR A 206 -2.05 -11.57 -2.23
C THR A 206 -2.62 -11.93 -0.87
N VAL A 207 -3.29 -10.97 -0.24
CA VAL A 207 -3.94 -11.17 1.06
C VAL A 207 -5.41 -10.82 0.93
N VAL A 208 -6.28 -11.77 1.28
CA VAL A 208 -7.73 -11.57 1.37
C VAL A 208 -8.18 -11.85 2.78
N VAL A 209 -8.83 -10.87 3.40
CA VAL A 209 -9.37 -10.94 4.75
C VAL A 209 -10.88 -10.74 4.70
N ASP A 210 -11.63 -11.62 5.36
CA ASP A 210 -13.07 -11.44 5.59
C ASP A 210 -13.42 -11.59 7.07
N LYS A 211 -14.01 -10.54 7.67
CA LYS A 211 -14.36 -10.47 9.09
C LYS A 211 -13.16 -10.52 10.03
N GLY A 212 -13.46 -10.42 11.33
CA GLY A 212 -12.47 -10.46 12.39
C GLY A 212 -12.04 -9.08 12.88
N THR A 213 -11.16 -9.09 13.87
CA THR A 213 -10.62 -7.91 14.52
C THR A 213 -9.10 -7.99 14.50
N TYR A 214 -8.47 -6.92 14.02
CA TYR A 214 -7.03 -6.80 13.85
C TYR A 214 -6.55 -5.56 14.56
N THR A 215 -5.87 -5.75 15.69
CA THR A 215 -5.42 -4.67 16.56
C THR A 215 -3.92 -4.67 16.69
N SER A 216 -3.31 -3.49 16.50
CA SER A 216 -1.91 -3.23 16.80
C SER A 216 -1.78 -2.11 17.85
N THR A 217 -0.93 -2.33 18.85
CA THR A 217 -0.71 -1.35 19.93
C THR A 217 0.71 -0.78 19.96
N GLY A 218 1.64 -1.30 19.17
CA GLY A 218 2.99 -0.77 19.07
C GLY A 218 3.09 0.50 18.21
N TYR A 219 4.27 1.12 18.22
CA TYR A 219 4.64 2.20 17.30
C TYR A 219 5.14 1.62 15.97
N ASN A 220 5.06 2.40 14.88
CA ASN A 220 5.39 1.93 13.52
C ASN A 220 4.64 0.65 13.12
N SER A 221 3.47 0.43 13.72
CA SER A 221 2.72 -0.82 13.65
C SER A 221 1.32 -0.50 13.17
N PRO A 222 1.16 -0.16 11.87
CA PRO A 222 -0.16 0.12 11.37
C PRO A 222 -1.06 -1.11 11.46
N ALA A 223 -2.37 -0.91 11.38
CA ALA A 223 -3.28 -2.05 11.35
C ALA A 223 -3.04 -2.89 10.07
N VAL A 224 -2.75 -2.20 8.95
CA VAL A 224 -2.36 -2.81 7.68
C VAL A 224 -1.12 -2.14 7.12
N TYR A 225 -0.09 -2.94 6.81
CA TYR A 225 1.10 -2.53 6.07
C TYR A 225 1.18 -3.26 4.73
N SER A 226 1.13 -2.52 3.63
CA SER A 226 1.00 -3.07 2.27
C SER A 226 2.23 -2.81 1.41
N THR A 227 2.90 -3.90 1.05
CA THR A 227 3.84 -4.04 -0.08
C THR A 227 3.33 -5.08 -1.09
N ALA A 228 2.01 -5.35 -1.06
CA ALA A 228 1.33 -6.33 -1.90
C ALA A 228 -0.11 -5.92 -2.22
N ASN A 229 -0.90 -6.81 -2.81
CA ASN A 229 -2.34 -6.59 -2.99
C ASN A 229 -3.12 -7.11 -1.78
N ILE A 230 -3.75 -6.21 -1.03
CA ILE A 230 -4.54 -6.55 0.16
C ILE A 230 -6.01 -6.18 -0.06
N THR A 231 -6.91 -7.13 0.18
CA THR A 231 -8.36 -6.91 0.24
C THR A 231 -8.89 -7.27 1.61
N VAL A 232 -9.60 -6.37 2.27
CA VAL A 232 -10.21 -6.59 3.59
C VAL A 232 -11.70 -6.28 3.57
N LYS A 233 -12.51 -7.25 3.98
CA LYS A 233 -13.97 -7.15 3.98
C LYS A 233 -14.53 -7.35 5.38
N ASN A 234 -15.57 -6.59 5.73
CA ASN A 234 -16.39 -6.81 6.93
C ASN A 234 -15.60 -6.89 8.26
N ALA A 235 -14.41 -6.29 8.34
CA ALA A 235 -13.51 -6.43 9.48
C ALA A 235 -13.45 -5.14 10.32
N THR A 236 -12.85 -5.26 11.50
CA THR A 236 -12.45 -4.10 12.32
C THR A 236 -10.93 -4.04 12.40
N LEU A 237 -10.36 -2.91 12.00
CA LEU A 237 -8.93 -2.62 11.98
C LEU A 237 -8.65 -1.47 12.95
N ASN A 238 -7.72 -1.66 13.89
CA ASN A 238 -7.41 -0.68 14.92
C ASN A 238 -5.90 -0.58 15.18
N ALA A 239 -5.32 0.60 14.93
CA ALA A 239 -3.96 0.92 15.36
C ALA A 239 -4.02 1.96 16.48
N GLU A 240 -3.50 1.62 17.66
CA GLU A 240 -3.64 2.48 18.84
C GLU A 240 -2.59 3.60 18.94
N ASN A 241 -1.42 3.39 18.33
CA ASN A 241 -0.28 4.33 18.42
C ASN A 241 0.38 4.61 17.06
N SER A 242 -0.23 4.12 15.97
CA SER A 242 0.32 4.16 14.61
C SER A 242 -0.75 4.55 13.59
N GLU A 243 -0.33 4.69 12.34
CA GLU A 243 -1.18 4.84 11.17
C GLU A 243 -2.21 3.69 11.11
N ALA A 244 -3.39 3.92 10.58
CA ALA A 244 -4.29 2.82 10.30
C ALA A 244 -3.80 1.96 9.12
N LEU A 245 -3.39 2.61 8.03
CA LEU A 245 -3.07 1.98 6.76
C LEU A 245 -1.79 2.59 6.20
N VAL A 246 -0.89 1.73 5.72
CA VAL A 246 0.30 2.14 4.98
C VAL A 246 0.37 1.39 3.66
N ILE A 247 0.53 2.10 2.56
CA ILE A 247 0.73 1.55 1.21
C ILE A 247 2.08 2.04 0.69
N GLU A 248 2.93 1.09 0.33
CA GLU A 248 4.23 1.39 -0.26
C GLU A 248 4.27 1.02 -1.75
N GLY A 249 4.75 1.93 -2.57
CA GLY A 249 4.99 1.75 -4.00
C GLY A 249 3.76 1.36 -4.81
N GLN A 250 3.90 0.43 -5.75
CA GLN A 250 2.82 0.06 -6.69
C GLN A 250 1.68 -0.78 -6.08
N ASN A 251 1.63 -0.89 -4.76
CA ASN A 251 0.78 -1.86 -4.07
C ASN A 251 -0.61 -1.31 -3.77
N SER A 252 -1.48 -2.18 -3.23
CA SER A 252 -2.88 -1.82 -3.06
C SER A 252 -3.48 -2.25 -1.73
N ILE A 253 -4.44 -1.44 -1.28
CA ILE A 253 -5.39 -1.78 -0.22
C ILE A 253 -6.80 -1.53 -0.75
N THR A 254 -7.63 -2.57 -0.71
CA THR A 254 -9.07 -2.50 -1.01
C THR A 254 -9.87 -2.87 0.24
N LEU A 255 -10.75 -1.98 0.68
CA LEU A 255 -11.59 -2.17 1.86
C LEU A 255 -13.07 -2.17 1.49
N GLU A 256 -13.82 -3.16 1.95
CA GLU A 256 -15.27 -3.26 1.76
C GLU A 256 -15.99 -3.46 3.10
N ASN A 257 -16.86 -2.53 3.49
CA ASN A 257 -17.61 -2.59 4.76
C ASN A 257 -16.69 -2.79 6.00
N THR A 258 -15.50 -2.20 5.98
CA THR A 258 -14.50 -2.36 7.02
C THR A 258 -14.44 -1.10 7.90
N ASN A 259 -14.38 -1.29 9.21
CA ASN A 259 -14.23 -0.19 10.17
C ASN A 259 -12.76 -0.04 10.53
N VAL A 260 -12.19 1.13 10.26
CA VAL A 260 -10.77 1.41 10.39
C VAL A 260 -10.54 2.58 11.34
N THR A 261 -9.66 2.40 12.32
CA THR A 261 -9.22 3.45 13.24
C THR A 261 -7.71 3.46 13.35
N GLY A 262 -7.10 4.65 13.26
CA GLY A 262 -5.70 4.86 13.58
C GLY A 262 -5.52 6.06 14.50
N ASN A 263 -4.41 6.05 15.23
CA ASN A 263 -4.07 7.02 16.25
C ASN A 263 -2.55 7.16 16.33
N MET A 264 -1.95 7.60 15.22
CA MET A 264 -0.52 7.76 15.12
C MET A 264 -0.01 8.74 16.19
N SER A 265 1.04 8.35 16.90
CA SER A 265 1.65 9.21 17.91
C SER A 265 2.37 10.41 17.28
N SER A 266 2.23 11.58 17.91
CA SER A 266 2.91 12.81 17.50
C SER A 266 4.32 12.97 18.07
N THR A 267 4.74 12.07 18.97
CA THR A 267 6.05 12.15 19.64
C THR A 267 6.88 10.89 19.51
N GLU A 268 6.27 9.79 19.07
CA GLU A 268 6.89 8.46 19.03
C GLU A 268 6.53 7.76 17.72
N GLY A 269 7.50 7.04 17.17
CA GLY A 269 7.39 6.46 15.85
C GLY A 269 8.38 7.11 14.90
N SER A 270 8.61 6.45 13.78
CA SER A 270 9.47 6.97 12.75
C SER A 270 8.84 8.27 12.25
N SER A 271 7.68 8.24 11.59
CA SER A 271 7.08 9.37 10.84
C SER A 271 6.60 10.61 11.61
N SER A 272 6.68 10.62 12.95
CA SER A 272 6.08 11.66 13.79
C SER A 272 6.66 13.06 13.62
N ASP A 273 7.94 13.19 13.26
CA ASP A 273 8.62 14.46 13.03
C ASP A 273 8.38 15.05 11.64
N ASN A 274 8.02 14.22 10.66
CA ASN A 274 7.70 14.64 9.30
C ASN A 274 6.22 14.99 9.13
N ASN A 275 5.32 14.06 9.46
CA ASN A 275 3.88 14.22 9.31
C ASN A 275 3.15 13.18 10.17
N VAL A 276 2.20 13.63 10.99
CA VAL A 276 1.28 12.72 11.69
C VAL A 276 0.08 12.50 10.77
N HIS A 277 -0.25 11.24 10.50
CA HIS A 277 -1.33 10.87 9.59
C HIS A 277 -1.98 9.54 9.97
N ASN A 278 -3.19 9.33 9.45
CA ASN A 278 -3.94 8.09 9.62
C ASN A 278 -3.73 7.10 8.46
N VAL A 279 -3.58 7.59 7.22
CA VAL A 279 -3.27 6.76 6.05
C VAL A 279 -2.03 7.32 5.37
N MET A 280 -1.03 6.47 5.16
CA MET A 280 0.19 6.80 4.44
C MET A 280 0.23 6.11 3.09
N ILE A 281 0.51 6.86 2.02
CA ILE A 281 0.75 6.29 0.70
C ILE A 281 2.05 6.89 0.17
N TYR A 282 3.07 6.07 -0.01
CA TYR A 282 4.40 6.56 -0.36
C TYR A 282 5.21 5.54 -1.16
N GLN A 283 6.31 5.97 -1.75
CA GLN A 283 7.35 5.07 -2.26
C GLN A 283 8.58 5.23 -1.38
N SER A 284 9.06 4.13 -0.81
CA SER A 284 10.39 4.10 -0.20
C SER A 284 11.48 3.89 -1.27
N MET A 285 12.73 4.13 -0.93
CA MET A 285 13.88 3.80 -1.79
C MET A 285 14.65 2.58 -1.26
N SER A 286 14.03 1.74 -0.42
CA SER A 286 14.66 0.54 0.16
C SER A 286 14.83 -0.58 -0.87
N GLY A 287 13.92 -0.66 -1.84
CA GLY A 287 13.83 -1.76 -2.80
C GLY A 287 12.86 -2.87 -2.39
N ASP A 288 12.14 -2.72 -1.27
CA ASP A 288 11.17 -3.72 -0.79
C ASP A 288 9.87 -3.73 -1.60
N ALA A 289 9.48 -2.56 -2.12
CA ALA A 289 8.35 -2.39 -3.02
C ALA A 289 8.81 -1.79 -4.37
N GLU A 290 8.27 -2.33 -5.46
CA GLU A 290 8.48 -1.79 -6.80
C GLU A 290 7.84 -0.40 -6.94
N SER A 291 8.53 0.49 -7.66
CA SER A 291 8.00 1.80 -8.06
C SER A 291 6.88 1.67 -9.07
N GLY A 292 5.76 2.33 -8.80
CA GLY A 292 4.62 2.37 -9.68
C GLY A 292 3.45 3.12 -9.06
N THR A 293 2.24 2.82 -9.52
CA THR A 293 1.02 3.48 -9.05
C THR A 293 0.38 2.68 -7.93
N SER A 294 0.30 3.27 -6.74
CA SER A 294 -0.46 2.71 -5.62
C SER A 294 -1.97 2.80 -5.88
N THR A 295 -2.74 1.91 -5.27
CA THR A 295 -4.21 1.98 -5.30
C THR A 295 -4.81 1.86 -3.89
N PHE A 296 -5.61 2.84 -3.50
CA PHE A 296 -6.43 2.78 -2.29
C PHE A 296 -7.91 2.85 -2.66
N THR A 297 -8.65 1.77 -2.38
CA THR A 297 -10.10 1.74 -2.58
C THR A 297 -10.80 1.46 -1.26
N MET A 298 -11.82 2.25 -0.93
CA MET A 298 -12.68 2.00 0.22
C MET A 298 -14.14 2.18 -0.14
N LYS A 299 -14.94 1.14 0.10
CA LYS A 299 -16.38 1.11 -0.12
C LYS A 299 -17.12 0.75 1.17
N GLY A 300 -18.00 1.63 1.63
CA GLY A 300 -18.70 1.44 2.90
C GLY A 300 -17.79 1.52 4.13
N GLY A 301 -18.34 1.21 5.29
CA GLY A 301 -17.58 1.19 6.56
C GLY A 301 -17.19 2.58 7.06
N THR A 302 -16.17 2.62 7.91
CA THR A 302 -15.72 3.86 8.56
C THR A 302 -14.21 4.03 8.47
N LEU A 303 -13.73 5.25 8.23
CA LEU A 303 -12.31 5.61 8.36
C LEU A 303 -12.17 6.71 9.40
N THR A 304 -11.67 6.35 10.58
CA THR A 304 -11.51 7.26 11.73
C THR A 304 -10.03 7.56 11.95
N GLY A 305 -9.63 8.83 11.75
CA GLY A 305 -8.33 9.33 12.18
C GLY A 305 -8.46 10.02 13.53
N ARG A 306 -7.71 9.56 14.54
CA ARG A 306 -7.72 10.19 15.87
C ARG A 306 -6.72 11.33 16.02
N ASN A 307 -5.69 11.37 15.19
CA ASN A 307 -4.59 12.32 15.27
C ASN A 307 -4.00 12.60 13.88
N GLY A 308 -3.69 13.85 13.59
CA GLY A 308 -3.05 14.28 12.34
C GLY A 308 -3.92 14.27 11.09
N ASP A 309 -3.27 14.23 9.93
CA ASP A 309 -3.93 14.22 8.62
C ASP A 309 -4.67 12.90 8.37
N GLN A 310 -5.80 12.97 7.69
CA GLN A 310 -6.57 11.77 7.38
C GLN A 310 -5.88 10.89 6.34
N ILE A 311 -5.31 11.49 5.30
CA ILE A 311 -4.53 10.81 4.24
C ILE A 311 -3.32 11.68 3.88
N TYR A 312 -2.13 11.08 3.89
CA TYR A 312 -0.89 11.70 3.46
C TYR A 312 -0.28 10.92 2.28
N VAL A 313 0.01 11.62 1.19
CA VAL A 313 0.61 11.05 -0.02
C VAL A 313 1.90 11.80 -0.36
N THR A 314 2.99 11.06 -0.55
CA THR A 314 4.30 11.62 -0.91
C THR A 314 5.10 10.67 -1.79
N ASN A 315 5.96 11.20 -2.65
CA ASN A 315 6.92 10.44 -3.46
C ASN A 315 6.32 9.29 -4.30
N THR A 316 5.03 9.33 -4.63
CA THR A 316 4.39 8.25 -5.39
C THR A 316 3.19 8.75 -6.18
N HIS A 317 2.80 7.98 -7.20
CA HIS A 317 1.52 8.14 -7.88
C HIS A 317 0.48 7.24 -7.20
N SER A 318 -0.73 7.76 -6.98
CA SER A 318 -1.80 7.04 -6.29
C SER A 318 -3.16 7.26 -6.95
N VAL A 319 -3.89 6.17 -7.10
CA VAL A 319 -5.32 6.19 -7.43
C VAL A 319 -6.12 5.92 -6.17
N ILE A 320 -6.95 6.88 -5.76
CA ILE A 320 -7.78 6.79 -4.56
C ILE A 320 -9.25 6.78 -4.97
N THR A 321 -10.00 5.76 -4.55
CA THR A 321 -11.45 5.64 -4.80
C THR A 321 -12.21 5.49 -3.48
N LEU A 322 -13.15 6.40 -3.23
CA LEU A 322 -13.97 6.39 -2.02
C LEU A 322 -15.47 6.35 -2.37
N GLU A 323 -16.18 5.37 -1.86
CA GLU A 323 -17.62 5.19 -2.08
C GLU A 323 -18.35 4.90 -0.76
N ASP A 324 -19.30 5.75 -0.37
CA ASP A 324 -20.17 5.53 0.81
C ASP A 324 -19.40 5.28 2.12
N VAL A 325 -18.23 5.91 2.29
CA VAL A 325 -17.39 5.76 3.48
C VAL A 325 -17.76 6.80 4.53
N THR A 326 -17.94 6.40 5.79
CA THR A 326 -18.04 7.37 6.89
C THR A 326 -16.65 7.79 7.34
N ILE A 327 -16.20 8.98 6.93
CA ILE A 327 -14.88 9.52 7.32
C ILE A 327 -15.03 10.44 8.52
N THR A 328 -14.25 10.19 9.57
CA THR A 328 -14.19 11.03 10.78
C THR A 328 -12.76 11.41 11.07
N ASN A 329 -12.43 12.69 10.93
CA ASN A 329 -11.18 13.25 11.44
C ASN A 329 -11.46 13.87 12.82
N GLN A 330 -10.84 13.33 13.87
CA GLN A 330 -10.99 13.82 15.25
C GLN A 330 -9.96 14.89 15.60
N ASP A 331 -8.89 15.02 14.81
CA ASP A 331 -7.94 16.12 14.91
C ASP A 331 -8.38 17.25 13.99
N SER A 332 -8.93 18.30 14.59
CA SER A 332 -9.44 19.46 13.84
C SER A 332 -8.34 20.30 13.18
N SER A 333 -7.06 20.08 13.53
CA SER A 333 -5.92 20.70 12.87
C SER A 333 -5.41 19.90 11.67
N GLY A 334 -5.78 18.61 11.58
CA GLY A 334 -5.41 17.73 10.49
C GLY A 334 -6.19 18.02 9.20
N ARG A 335 -5.52 17.83 8.06
CA ARG A 335 -6.13 17.89 6.72
C ARG A 335 -6.93 16.63 6.45
N LEU A 336 -7.89 16.75 5.54
CA LEU A 336 -8.52 15.59 4.91
C LEU A 336 -7.55 14.86 3.97
N LEU A 337 -6.75 15.61 3.21
CA LEU A 337 -5.77 15.06 2.29
C LEU A 337 -4.59 16.01 2.15
N ALA A 338 -3.38 15.48 2.38
CA ALA A 338 -2.12 16.18 2.21
C ALA A 338 -1.31 15.49 1.11
N ILE A 339 -1.03 16.20 0.02
CA ILE A 339 -0.23 15.71 -1.10
C ILE A 339 1.00 16.61 -1.20
N LEU A 340 2.08 16.21 -0.53
CA LEU A 340 3.22 17.07 -0.28
C LEU A 340 4.52 16.33 -0.57
N GLY A 341 5.52 17.04 -1.11
CA GLY A 341 6.90 16.61 -1.07
C GLY A 341 7.41 16.56 0.38
N ASN A 342 8.40 15.70 0.63
CA ASN A 342 9.06 15.57 1.93
C ASN A 342 10.51 16.07 1.87
N ASP A 343 11.15 16.21 3.02
CA ASP A 343 12.53 16.72 3.15
C ASP A 343 13.63 15.70 2.77
N ALA A 344 13.23 14.48 2.36
CA ALA A 344 14.09 13.36 2.00
C ALA A 344 15.05 12.87 3.11
N THR A 345 14.90 13.32 4.36
CA THR A 345 15.71 12.83 5.50
C THR A 345 15.52 11.33 5.73
N ARG A 346 14.37 10.82 5.32
CA ARG A 346 13.96 9.40 5.29
C ARG A 346 14.53 8.58 4.13
N GLY A 347 15.18 9.24 3.18
CA GLY A 347 15.54 8.64 1.89
C GLY A 347 14.36 8.45 0.93
N TRP A 348 13.20 9.08 1.18
CA TRP A 348 12.03 8.99 0.29
C TRP A 348 12.13 10.00 -0.85
N GLY A 349 12.81 9.58 -1.92
CA GLY A 349 13.01 10.38 -3.11
C GLY A 349 14.03 11.51 -2.90
N THR A 350 13.89 12.58 -3.70
CA THR A 350 14.77 13.75 -3.65
C THR A 350 13.98 14.97 -3.19
N ALA A 351 14.48 15.68 -2.17
CA ALA A 351 13.87 16.91 -1.64
C ALA A 351 13.61 17.91 -2.78
N GLY A 352 12.38 18.45 -2.82
CA GLY A 352 11.93 19.35 -3.88
C GLY A 352 11.56 18.67 -5.21
N ALA A 353 11.62 17.34 -5.28
CA ALA A 353 11.26 16.55 -6.48
C ALA A 353 10.55 15.22 -6.13
N ASN A 354 10.05 15.08 -4.90
CA ASN A 354 9.40 13.91 -4.34
C ASN A 354 7.92 14.17 -3.98
N GLY A 355 7.25 15.03 -4.74
CA GLY A 355 5.83 15.30 -4.58
C GLY A 355 4.96 14.06 -4.82
N GLY A 356 3.79 14.04 -4.19
CA GLY A 356 2.77 13.03 -4.47
C GLY A 356 1.97 13.38 -5.73
N GLN A 357 1.44 12.37 -6.40
CA GLN A 357 0.53 12.54 -7.53
C GLN A 357 -0.72 11.72 -7.25
N VAL A 358 -1.89 12.35 -7.21
CA VAL A 358 -3.14 11.69 -6.80
C VAL A 358 -4.24 11.87 -7.84
N ASP A 359 -4.82 10.75 -8.26
CA ASP A 359 -6.11 10.67 -8.93
C ASP A 359 -7.17 10.26 -7.90
N LEU A 360 -7.96 11.20 -7.41
CA LEU A 360 -9.03 10.97 -6.43
C LEU A 360 -10.38 10.92 -7.14
N THR A 361 -11.11 9.82 -6.95
CA THR A 361 -12.50 9.68 -7.39
C THR A 361 -13.40 9.36 -6.22
N THR A 362 -14.54 10.04 -6.13
CA THR A 362 -15.52 9.84 -5.06
C THR A 362 -16.91 9.61 -5.62
N THR A 363 -17.74 8.81 -4.96
CA THR A 363 -19.14 8.58 -5.34
C THR A 363 -19.98 8.36 -4.09
N ASN A 364 -21.17 8.96 -4.02
CA ASN A 364 -22.02 8.92 -2.81
C ASN A 364 -21.26 9.25 -1.52
N GLN A 365 -20.26 10.12 -1.61
CA GLN A 365 -19.28 10.31 -0.54
C GLN A 365 -19.52 11.63 0.17
N THR A 366 -19.53 11.63 1.50
CA THR A 366 -19.47 12.88 2.28
C THR A 366 -18.03 13.12 2.72
N LEU A 367 -17.51 14.31 2.43
CA LEU A 367 -16.15 14.73 2.77
C LEU A 367 -16.20 16.06 3.50
N THR A 368 -15.39 16.19 4.56
CA THR A 368 -15.21 17.45 5.28
C THR A 368 -13.74 17.66 5.61
N GLY A 369 -13.22 18.86 5.36
CA GLY A 369 -11.85 19.25 5.75
C GLY A 369 -11.07 19.95 4.64
N ALA A 370 -9.83 20.30 4.95
CA ALA A 370 -8.92 20.92 4.00
C ALA A 370 -8.16 19.88 3.16
N ILE A 371 -7.96 20.17 1.89
CA ILE A 371 -7.04 19.46 0.99
C ILE A 371 -5.90 20.40 0.63
N GLU A 372 -4.66 19.97 0.85
CA GLU A 372 -3.47 20.73 0.48
C GLU A 372 -2.63 19.94 -0.54
N VAL A 373 -2.20 20.65 -1.58
CA VAL A 373 -1.30 20.12 -2.61
C VAL A 373 -0.13 21.07 -2.74
N ASP A 374 1.09 20.59 -2.53
CA ASP A 374 2.24 21.48 -2.69
C ASP A 374 2.62 21.69 -4.15
N THR A 375 3.47 22.69 -4.41
CA THR A 375 3.86 23.07 -5.76
C THR A 375 4.54 21.96 -6.56
N VAL A 376 5.11 20.93 -5.92
CA VAL A 376 5.76 19.79 -6.62
C VAL A 376 4.84 18.58 -6.78
N SER A 377 3.61 18.67 -6.28
CA SER A 377 2.62 17.58 -6.24
C SER A 377 1.43 17.87 -7.16
N THR A 378 0.65 16.84 -7.50
CA THR A 378 -0.56 16.97 -8.32
C THR A 378 -1.77 16.28 -7.71
N LEU A 379 -2.93 16.87 -7.93
CA LEU A 379 -4.25 16.32 -7.62
C LEU A 379 -5.16 16.45 -8.84
N ASN A 380 -5.65 15.32 -9.34
CA ASN A 380 -6.85 15.26 -10.18
C ASN A 380 -8.00 14.76 -9.31
N PHE A 381 -8.96 15.64 -8.98
CA PHE A 381 -10.09 15.27 -8.14
C PHE A 381 -11.40 15.27 -8.93
N THR A 382 -11.96 14.08 -9.12
CA THR A 382 -13.32 13.90 -9.65
C THR A 382 -14.32 13.70 -8.50
N MET A 383 -15.12 14.73 -8.26
CA MET A 383 -16.29 14.65 -7.38
C MET A 383 -17.44 14.05 -8.18
N GLY A 384 -17.59 12.73 -8.08
CA GLY A 384 -18.64 12.00 -8.79
C GLY A 384 -20.02 12.19 -8.18
N LYS A 385 -21.02 11.61 -8.83
CA LYS A 385 -22.43 11.71 -8.42
C LYS A 385 -22.64 11.37 -6.93
N GLY A 386 -23.43 12.19 -6.25
CA GLY A 386 -23.77 12.00 -4.83
C GLY A 386 -22.67 12.42 -3.86
N THR A 387 -21.51 12.89 -4.35
CA THR A 387 -20.48 13.46 -3.49
C THR A 387 -20.92 14.81 -2.91
N ASN A 388 -20.74 14.99 -1.60
CA ASN A 388 -20.93 16.22 -0.86
C ASN A 388 -19.63 16.58 -0.15
N PHE A 389 -18.86 17.51 -0.71
CA PHE A 389 -17.61 17.98 -0.13
C PHE A 389 -17.81 19.35 0.54
N THR A 390 -17.48 19.45 1.83
CA THR A 390 -17.47 20.71 2.58
C THR A 390 -16.05 21.04 3.02
N GLY A 391 -15.39 21.98 2.35
CA GLY A 391 -13.97 22.21 2.60
C GLY A 391 -13.28 23.11 1.59
N THR A 392 -11.96 23.17 1.71
CA THR A 392 -11.07 23.93 0.83
C THR A 392 -10.10 22.99 0.09
N ILE A 393 -9.66 23.43 -1.08
CA ILE A 393 -8.55 22.83 -1.82
C ILE A 393 -7.57 23.96 -2.11
N ASN A 394 -6.32 23.84 -1.68
CA ASN A 394 -5.34 24.90 -1.85
C ASN A 394 -3.99 24.37 -2.31
N ILE A 395 -3.46 25.03 -3.34
CA ILE A 395 -2.07 24.91 -3.72
C ILE A 395 -1.20 25.66 -2.71
N VAL A 396 -0.23 24.98 -2.12
CA VAL A 396 0.72 25.55 -1.16
C VAL A 396 2.15 25.46 -1.69
N LYS A 397 3.05 26.31 -1.21
CA LYS A 397 4.46 26.25 -1.63
C LYS A 397 5.12 24.98 -1.09
N ASN A 398 5.86 24.25 -1.92
CA ASN A 398 6.74 23.19 -1.43
C ASN A 398 7.80 23.75 -0.47
N ALA A 399 7.92 23.13 0.70
CA ALA A 399 8.80 23.60 1.78
C ALA A 399 10.29 23.63 1.36
N GLU A 400 10.70 22.65 0.54
CA GLU A 400 12.07 22.50 0.04
C GLU A 400 12.38 23.38 -1.19
N GLY A 401 11.44 24.22 -1.61
CA GLY A 401 11.64 25.15 -2.72
C GLY A 401 11.76 24.48 -4.10
N GLY A 402 11.18 23.29 -4.26
CA GLY A 402 11.11 22.58 -5.52
C GLY A 402 10.39 23.36 -6.62
N THR A 403 10.63 22.96 -7.88
CA THR A 403 10.04 23.62 -9.05
C THR A 403 8.56 23.30 -9.14
N ALA A 404 7.72 24.33 -9.31
CA ALA A 404 6.28 24.14 -9.43
C ALA A 404 5.91 23.36 -10.70
N VAL A 405 4.97 22.43 -10.59
CA VAL A 405 4.30 21.80 -11.73
C VAL A 405 3.08 22.60 -12.15
N ASP A 406 2.68 22.52 -13.43
CA ASP A 406 1.62 23.37 -13.96
C ASP A 406 0.21 22.94 -13.51
N ASN A 407 0.02 21.67 -13.15
CA ASN A 407 -1.27 21.02 -12.88
C ASN A 407 -1.43 20.56 -11.43
N ASN A 408 -1.03 21.38 -10.46
CA ASN A 408 -1.13 21.03 -9.04
C ASN A 408 -2.54 20.59 -8.59
N ALA A 409 -3.59 21.27 -9.02
CA ALA A 409 -4.96 20.92 -8.60
C ALA A 409 -5.97 21.10 -9.74
N VAL A 410 -6.36 19.99 -10.37
CA VAL A 410 -7.35 19.92 -11.44
C VAL A 410 -8.63 19.30 -10.88
N ILE A 411 -9.71 20.08 -10.83
CA ILE A 411 -10.94 19.69 -10.15
C ILE A 411 -12.07 19.50 -11.16
N THR A 412 -12.76 18.37 -11.07
CA THR A 412 -14.00 18.10 -11.80
C THR A 412 -15.13 17.90 -10.81
N VAL A 413 -16.16 18.75 -10.89
CA VAL A 413 -17.41 18.60 -10.13
C VAL A 413 -18.48 18.07 -11.06
N GLU A 414 -18.82 16.79 -10.97
CA GLU A 414 -19.78 16.16 -11.86
C GLU A 414 -21.23 16.52 -11.53
N GLU A 415 -22.16 16.22 -12.45
CA GLU A 415 -23.58 16.39 -12.24
C GLU A 415 -24.05 15.57 -11.02
N GLY A 416 -24.75 16.24 -10.09
CA GLY A 416 -25.22 15.63 -8.84
C GLY A 416 -24.17 15.59 -7.72
N ALA A 417 -22.98 16.18 -7.92
CA ALA A 417 -22.04 16.47 -6.84
C ALA A 417 -22.25 17.89 -6.29
N THR A 418 -21.93 18.10 -5.01
CA THR A 418 -21.96 19.40 -4.34
C THR A 418 -20.62 19.68 -3.65
N TRP A 419 -20.08 20.88 -3.89
CA TRP A 419 -18.93 21.42 -3.16
C TRP A 419 -19.32 22.70 -2.42
N THR A 420 -19.22 22.69 -1.09
CA THR A 420 -19.47 23.85 -0.23
C THR A 420 -18.15 24.39 0.33
N LEU A 421 -17.86 25.66 0.07
CA LEU A 421 -16.62 26.28 0.50
C LEU A 421 -16.69 26.70 1.98
N THR A 422 -15.59 26.47 2.68
CA THR A 422 -15.35 26.94 4.05
C THR A 422 -14.27 28.01 4.14
N GLY A 423 -13.67 28.37 3.01
CA GLY A 423 -12.58 29.33 2.88
C GLY A 423 -12.28 29.63 1.41
N ASN A 424 -11.38 30.57 1.16
CA ASN A 424 -10.86 30.82 -0.18
C ASN A 424 -10.07 29.60 -0.69
N VAL A 425 -10.18 29.37 -1.98
CA VAL A 425 -9.63 28.21 -2.69
C VAL A 425 -8.68 28.71 -3.78
N THR A 426 -7.54 28.05 -3.93
CA THR A 426 -6.58 28.27 -5.02
C THR A 426 -6.28 26.94 -5.69
N ILE A 427 -6.69 26.80 -6.95
CA ILE A 427 -6.54 25.57 -7.75
C ILE A 427 -6.04 25.90 -9.16
N THR A 428 -5.59 24.89 -9.91
CA THR A 428 -5.14 25.09 -11.28
C THR A 428 -6.33 25.34 -12.21
N SER A 429 -7.30 24.42 -12.23
CA SER A 429 -8.44 24.48 -13.14
C SER A 429 -9.67 23.79 -12.56
N LEU A 430 -10.84 24.14 -13.10
CA LEU A 430 -12.14 23.65 -12.66
C LEU A 430 -13.05 23.36 -13.87
N GLU A 431 -13.52 22.12 -13.97
CA GLU A 431 -14.68 21.74 -14.77
C GLU A 431 -15.88 21.52 -13.84
N ASN A 432 -16.94 22.32 -13.98
CA ASN A 432 -18.12 22.22 -13.11
C ASN A 432 -19.40 21.90 -13.91
N LYS A 433 -20.01 20.76 -13.59
CA LYS A 433 -21.35 20.32 -14.01
C LYS A 433 -22.30 20.10 -12.81
N GLY A 434 -21.79 20.24 -11.58
CA GLY A 434 -22.55 20.10 -10.34
C GLY A 434 -22.87 21.43 -9.67
N THR A 435 -22.99 21.40 -8.35
CA THR A 435 -23.32 22.58 -7.53
C THR A 435 -22.11 23.02 -6.72
N ILE A 436 -21.77 24.31 -6.79
CA ILE A 436 -20.75 24.92 -5.92
C ILE A 436 -21.43 26.00 -5.06
N ASN A 437 -21.34 25.84 -3.75
CA ASN A 437 -21.81 26.80 -2.76
C ASN A 437 -20.62 27.62 -2.27
N PHE A 438 -20.43 28.82 -2.84
CA PHE A 438 -19.30 29.69 -2.50
C PHE A 438 -19.29 30.19 -1.06
N ASN A 439 -20.46 30.30 -0.42
CA ASN A 439 -20.57 30.68 1.00
C ASN A 439 -19.81 31.97 1.38
N GLY A 440 -19.75 32.94 0.45
CA GLY A 440 -19.02 34.20 0.62
C GLY A 440 -17.51 34.14 0.33
N TYR A 441 -17.00 32.98 -0.09
CA TYR A 441 -15.61 32.77 -0.49
C TYR A 441 -15.44 32.75 -2.01
N THR A 442 -14.19 32.60 -2.44
CA THR A 442 -13.83 32.60 -3.86
C THR A 442 -12.97 31.40 -4.23
N ILE A 443 -13.02 31.03 -5.51
CA ILE A 443 -12.07 30.10 -6.14
C ILE A 443 -11.19 30.93 -7.08
N THR A 444 -9.88 30.92 -6.85
CA THR A 444 -8.88 31.53 -7.72
C THR A 444 -8.21 30.44 -8.56
N LEU A 445 -8.22 30.61 -9.88
CA LEU A 445 -7.58 29.70 -10.84
C LEU A 445 -6.15 30.14 -11.16
N ALA A 446 -5.34 29.26 -11.76
CA ALA A 446 -3.95 29.55 -12.11
C ALA A 446 -3.79 30.71 -13.12
N ASP A 447 -4.80 30.96 -13.95
CA ASP A 447 -4.82 32.08 -14.90
C ASP A 447 -5.24 33.43 -14.27
N GLY A 448 -5.52 33.44 -12.95
CA GLY A 448 -5.96 34.61 -12.20
C GLY A 448 -7.48 34.84 -12.22
N THR A 449 -8.26 33.96 -12.87
CA THR A 449 -9.73 34.01 -12.84
C THR A 449 -10.23 33.78 -11.41
N VAL A 450 -11.20 34.59 -10.98
CA VAL A 450 -11.84 34.50 -9.66
C VAL A 450 -13.32 34.18 -9.82
N LEU A 451 -13.76 33.05 -9.28
CA LEU A 451 -15.15 32.60 -9.23
C LEU A 451 -15.75 32.91 -7.85
N LYS A 452 -17.04 33.30 -7.80
CA LYS A 452 -17.72 33.76 -6.58
C LYS A 452 -19.23 33.58 -6.66
#